data_AF-A0A3D2G1A7-F1
#
_entry.id   AF-A0A3D2G1A7-F1
#
_cell.length_a   1.000
_cell.length_b   1.000
_cell.length_c   1.000
_cell.angle_alpha   90.00
_cell.angle_beta   90.00
_cell.angle_gamma   90.00
#
_symmetry.space_group_name_H-M   'P 1'
#
loop_
_entity.id
_entity.type
_entity.pdbx_description
1 polymer ?
#
loop_
_entity_poly.entity_id
_entity_poly.type
_entity_poly.pdbx_seq_one_letter_code
_entity_poly.pdbx_strand_id
1 'polypeptide(L)'
;MQLTALALWLNTAFAGFDEAVATAIHQLYVAAGWFFTPFLSFISLLGKGGIFLILLSIALMLFRKTRRYGTTMLLALAIGALVTNVCFKPLVARPRPYTHDGSIFQQYWEMLGKHTESDKSFPSGHMTAAMAASLAVFLRGNKKVSWTALLFALAMGVSRIYLSVHYATDVLGGVITGSIGGFAGYAISNRIPESFYTADFRDYIDRLKAKKSGGKGAGRSTAAAAAAEPSDGRRRTLVIDGANFSTMDGLFREFNRLFDVGPDEAVHSLDALNDLLGGGIGKIPAGARLHIRWLNSEKSREDFGYGATVIYYEKLLRRCHPNNRPRMEALLAEARRGEGETLFEKLTALIARTDTGHDCTLSLE
;
A
#
# COMPACT_ATOMS: atom_id res chain seq x y z
N MET A 1 27.76 19.39 -27.66
CA MET A 1 26.34 18.97 -27.69
C MET A 1 25.51 20.24 -27.57
N GLN A 2 24.57 20.52 -28.48
CA GLN A 2 23.73 21.72 -28.34
C GLN A 2 22.82 21.58 -27.12
N LEU A 3 22.78 22.62 -26.27
CA LEU A 3 21.90 22.70 -25.12
C LEU A 3 20.45 22.90 -25.60
N THR A 4 19.49 22.27 -24.92
CA THR A 4 18.07 22.61 -25.11
C THR A 4 17.81 24.01 -24.56
N ALA A 5 16.74 24.66 -25.03
CA ALA A 5 16.31 25.96 -24.49
C ALA A 5 16.04 25.90 -22.98
N LEU A 6 15.49 24.78 -22.48
CA LEU A 6 15.23 24.57 -21.06
C LEU A 6 16.53 24.39 -20.24
N ALA A 7 17.51 23.64 -20.77
CA ALA A 7 18.80 23.52 -20.11
C ALA A 7 19.55 24.85 -20.06
N LEU A 8 19.51 25.63 -21.16
CA LEU A 8 20.10 26.95 -21.19
C LEU A 8 19.41 27.88 -20.18
N TRP A 9 18.09 27.90 -20.16
CA TRP A 9 17.32 28.70 -19.20
C TRP A 9 17.63 28.33 -17.75
N LEU A 10 17.70 27.03 -17.40
CA LEU A 10 18.10 26.59 -16.07
C LEU A 10 19.52 27.07 -15.72
N ASN A 11 20.46 26.90 -16.65
CA ASN A 11 21.86 27.32 -16.47
C ASN A 11 22.00 28.84 -16.31
N THR A 12 21.16 29.65 -16.94
CA THR A 12 21.26 31.12 -16.84
C THR A 12 20.45 31.69 -15.68
N ALA A 13 19.20 31.27 -15.51
CA ALA A 13 18.29 31.83 -14.52
C ALA A 13 18.69 31.45 -13.08
N PHE A 14 19.31 30.27 -12.92
CA PHE A 14 19.68 29.74 -11.60
C PHE A 14 21.20 29.57 -11.40
N ALA A 15 22.04 30.11 -12.30
CA ALA A 15 23.51 30.04 -12.18
C ALA A 15 23.99 30.41 -10.77
N GLY A 16 23.62 31.61 -10.30
CA GLY A 16 24.05 32.10 -9.00
C GLY A 16 23.55 31.26 -7.82
N PHE A 17 22.34 30.70 -7.92
CA PHE A 17 21.80 29.79 -6.90
C PHE A 17 22.56 28.47 -6.87
N ASP A 18 22.76 27.85 -8.03
CA ASP A 18 23.47 26.56 -8.15
C ASP A 18 24.92 26.67 -7.66
N GLU A 19 25.61 27.76 -8.02
CA GLU A 19 26.98 28.05 -7.60
C GLU A 19 27.07 28.36 -6.09
N ALA A 20 26.18 29.21 -5.56
CA ALA A 20 26.16 29.55 -4.14
C ALA A 20 25.94 28.31 -3.26
N VAL A 21 24.98 27.45 -3.63
CA VAL A 21 24.71 26.22 -2.88
C VAL A 21 25.86 25.22 -2.99
N ALA A 22 26.42 25.02 -4.19
CA ALA A 22 27.56 24.13 -4.37
C ALA A 22 28.77 24.60 -3.55
N THR A 23 29.06 25.91 -3.56
CA THR A 23 30.14 26.51 -2.78
C THR A 23 29.91 26.34 -1.28
N ALA A 24 28.69 26.58 -0.79
CA ALA A 24 28.34 26.41 0.61
C ALA A 24 28.51 24.95 1.08
N ILE A 25 28.10 23.98 0.26
CA ILE A 25 28.30 22.55 0.56
C ILE A 25 29.78 22.17 0.47
N HIS A 26 30.54 22.74 -0.48
CA HIS A 26 31.97 22.49 -0.62
C HIS A 26 32.78 22.95 0.61
N GLN A 27 32.29 23.93 1.37
CA GLN A 27 32.92 24.32 2.65
C GLN A 27 33.05 23.16 3.64
N LEU A 28 32.21 22.12 3.55
CA LEU A 28 32.37 20.91 4.36
C LEU A 28 33.69 20.19 4.03
N TYR A 29 34.09 20.14 2.76
CA TYR A 29 35.37 19.58 2.34
C TYR A 29 36.53 20.50 2.71
N VAL A 30 36.38 21.82 2.55
CA VAL A 30 37.41 22.78 2.95
C VAL A 30 37.69 22.70 4.45
N ALA A 31 36.65 22.65 5.28
CA ALA A 31 36.78 22.66 6.74
C ALA A 31 37.21 21.32 7.34
N ALA A 32 36.75 20.20 6.79
CA ALA A 32 36.95 18.87 7.38
C ALA A 32 37.72 17.88 6.47
N GLY A 33 38.21 18.34 5.32
CA GLY A 33 38.86 17.51 4.33
C GLY A 33 37.96 16.35 3.88
N TRP A 34 38.55 15.16 3.85
CA TRP A 34 37.89 13.93 3.43
C TRP A 34 36.95 13.31 4.46
N PHE A 35 36.78 13.90 5.64
CA PHE A 35 36.02 13.29 6.73
C PHE A 35 34.58 12.89 6.33
N PHE A 36 33.87 13.76 5.63
CA PHE A 36 32.48 13.51 5.20
C PHE A 36 32.38 12.70 3.90
N THR A 37 33.45 12.60 3.12
CA THR A 37 33.43 12.02 1.77
C THR A 37 33.01 10.54 1.76
N PRO A 38 33.52 9.65 2.64
CA PRO A 38 33.08 8.25 2.67
C PRO A 38 31.59 8.11 2.99
N PHE A 39 31.08 8.89 3.96
CA PHE A 39 29.68 8.86 4.33
C PHE A 39 28.78 9.33 3.19
N LEU A 40 29.08 10.48 2.57
CA LEU A 40 28.27 11.01 1.46
C LEU A 40 28.39 10.13 0.21
N SER A 41 29.54 9.51 -0.04
CA SER A 41 29.70 8.51 -1.11
C SER A 41 28.89 7.25 -0.84
N PHE A 42 28.83 6.78 0.41
CA PHE A 42 27.98 5.67 0.81
C PHE A 42 26.49 6.01 0.63
N ILE A 43 26.06 7.19 1.05
CA ILE A 43 24.68 7.65 0.81
C ILE A 43 24.38 7.66 -0.70
N SER A 44 25.29 8.19 -1.52
CA SER A 44 25.17 8.18 -2.98
C SER A 44 24.99 6.76 -3.53
N LEU A 45 25.77 5.80 -3.03
CA LEU A 45 25.69 4.40 -3.43
C LEU A 45 24.29 3.80 -3.21
N LEU A 46 23.60 4.17 -2.12
CA LEU A 46 22.22 3.70 -1.84
C LEU A 46 21.20 4.20 -2.86
N GLY A 47 21.49 5.30 -3.58
CA GLY A 47 20.64 5.83 -4.64
C GLY A 47 20.96 5.29 -6.04
N LYS A 48 22.07 4.55 -6.20
CA LYS A 48 22.58 4.13 -7.51
C LYS A 48 21.57 3.25 -8.25
N GLY A 49 21.02 3.80 -9.34
CA GLY A 49 19.97 3.17 -10.14
C GLY A 49 18.68 2.85 -9.36
N GLY A 50 18.53 3.35 -8.13
CA GLY A 50 17.46 2.96 -7.22
C GLY A 50 17.49 1.50 -6.76
N ILE A 51 18.54 0.72 -7.10
CA ILE A 51 18.56 -0.74 -6.92
C ILE A 51 18.41 -1.12 -5.45
N PHE A 52 19.18 -0.48 -4.56
CA PHE A 52 19.09 -0.74 -3.12
C PHE A 52 17.68 -0.46 -2.58
N LEU A 53 17.06 0.64 -3.00
CA LEU A 53 15.69 1.00 -2.59
C LEU A 53 14.66 0.02 -3.16
N ILE A 54 14.84 -0.46 -4.39
CA ILE A 54 13.99 -1.50 -4.98
C ILE A 54 14.12 -2.80 -4.17
N LEU A 55 15.33 -3.26 -3.88
CA LEU A 55 15.56 -4.45 -3.07
C LEU A 55 14.98 -4.32 -1.66
N LEU A 56 15.14 -3.15 -1.03
CA LEU A 56 14.51 -2.85 0.26
C LEU A 56 12.99 -2.90 0.15
N SER A 57 12.39 -2.34 -0.89
CA SER A 57 10.94 -2.38 -1.09
C SER A 57 10.43 -3.82 -1.26
N ILE A 58 11.14 -4.66 -2.00
CA ILE A 58 10.83 -6.08 -2.17
C ILE A 58 10.98 -6.82 -0.83
N ALA A 59 12.06 -6.58 -0.10
CA ALA A 59 12.27 -7.18 1.22
C ALA A 59 11.14 -6.81 2.20
N LEU A 60 10.70 -5.55 2.22
CA LEU A 60 9.56 -5.10 3.02
C LEU A 60 8.24 -5.76 2.58
N MET A 61 8.09 -6.10 1.30
CA MET A 61 6.92 -6.84 0.80
C MET A 61 6.83 -8.28 1.30
N LEU A 62 7.97 -8.89 1.68
CA LEU A 62 8.00 -10.27 2.18
C LEU A 62 7.32 -10.42 3.55
N PHE A 63 7.27 -9.37 4.36
CA PHE A 63 6.66 -9.42 5.69
C PHE A 63 5.31 -8.70 5.71
N ARG A 64 4.26 -9.38 6.20
CA ARG A 64 2.89 -8.84 6.31
C ARG A 64 2.84 -7.45 6.95
N LYS A 65 3.56 -7.24 8.06
CA LYS A 65 3.56 -5.98 8.80
C LYS A 65 4.17 -4.80 8.02
N THR A 66 5.10 -5.06 7.11
CA THR A 66 5.79 -4.03 6.32
C THR A 66 5.36 -4.00 4.86
N ARG A 67 4.48 -4.92 4.42
CA ARG A 67 4.14 -5.10 3.00
C ARG A 67 3.57 -3.84 2.37
N ARG A 68 2.73 -3.11 3.09
CA ARG A 68 2.17 -1.82 2.63
C ARG A 68 3.24 -0.75 2.41
N TYR A 69 4.30 -0.74 3.22
CA TYR A 69 5.44 0.15 3.01
C TYR A 69 6.18 -0.24 1.75
N GLY A 70 6.48 -1.54 1.59
CA GLY A 70 7.16 -2.07 0.44
C GLY A 70 6.42 -1.82 -0.88
N THR A 71 5.11 -2.10 -0.95
CA THR A 71 4.31 -1.85 -2.16
C THR A 71 4.25 -0.37 -2.52
N THR A 72 4.00 0.49 -1.53
CA THR A 72 3.91 1.93 -1.75
C THR A 72 5.24 2.48 -2.24
N MET A 73 6.35 2.04 -1.63
CA MET A 73 7.70 2.41 -2.01
C MET A 73 8.05 1.93 -3.42
N LEU A 74 7.73 0.68 -3.77
CA LEU A 74 8.00 0.13 -5.10
C LEU A 74 7.23 0.87 -6.20
N LEU A 75 5.93 1.13 -5.98
CA LEU A 75 5.10 1.91 -6.90
C LEU A 75 5.62 3.36 -7.04
N ALA A 76 6.00 3.98 -5.92
CA ALA A 76 6.54 5.33 -5.92
C ALA A 76 7.86 5.43 -6.70
N LEU A 77 8.75 4.46 -6.53
CA LEU A 77 10.01 4.36 -7.27
C LEU A 77 9.76 4.17 -8.77
N ALA A 78 8.85 3.28 -9.14
CA ALA A 78 8.51 3.02 -10.54
C ALA A 78 7.96 4.28 -11.24
N ILE A 79 7.00 4.97 -10.59
CA ILE A 79 6.40 6.20 -11.12
C ILE A 79 7.43 7.33 -11.17
N GLY A 80 8.20 7.52 -10.10
CA GLY A 80 9.26 8.54 -10.07
C GLY A 80 10.31 8.32 -11.15
N ALA A 81 10.73 7.07 -11.37
CA ALA A 81 11.66 6.70 -12.43
C ALA A 81 11.08 6.94 -13.82
N LEU A 82 9.80 6.64 -14.05
CA LEU A 82 9.10 6.92 -15.30
C LEU A 82 9.07 8.42 -15.58
N VAL A 83 8.58 9.22 -14.62
CA VAL A 83 8.51 10.69 -14.74
C VAL A 83 9.89 11.29 -15.02
N THR A 84 10.92 10.81 -14.30
CA THR A 84 12.29 11.33 -14.44
C THR A 84 12.92 10.95 -15.77
N ASN A 85 12.96 9.66 -16.10
CA ASN A 85 13.75 9.16 -17.22
C ASN A 85 13.03 9.28 -18.56
N VAL A 86 11.70 9.19 -18.57
CA VAL A 86 10.91 9.25 -19.81
C VAL A 86 10.41 10.66 -20.10
N CYS A 87 9.98 11.41 -19.09
CA CYS A 87 9.44 12.76 -19.32
C CYS A 87 10.52 13.84 -19.28
N PHE A 88 11.23 13.99 -18.16
CA PHE A 88 12.07 15.19 -17.96
C PHE A 88 13.50 15.07 -18.50
N LYS A 89 14.17 13.91 -18.37
CA LYS A 89 15.55 13.77 -18.85
C LYS A 89 15.72 14.04 -20.35
N PRO A 90 14.85 13.53 -21.25
CA PRO A 90 14.95 13.83 -22.68
C PRO A 90 14.57 15.28 -22.98
N LEU A 91 13.59 15.83 -22.27
CA LEU A 91 13.07 17.17 -22.47
C LEU A 91 14.09 18.26 -22.11
N VAL A 92 14.75 18.12 -20.96
CA VAL A 92 15.72 19.11 -20.48
C VAL A 92 17.11 18.79 -21.02
N ALA A 93 17.53 17.53 -21.01
CA ALA A 93 18.82 17.08 -21.55
C ALA A 93 20.05 17.88 -21.05
N ARG A 94 19.99 18.42 -19.82
CA ARG A 94 21.03 19.25 -19.19
C ARG A 94 22.34 18.45 -18.98
N PRO A 95 23.50 19.01 -19.35
CA PRO A 95 24.80 18.41 -19.07
C PRO A 95 25.15 18.53 -17.58
N ARG A 96 26.07 17.69 -17.13
CA ARG A 96 26.49 17.63 -15.72
C ARG A 96 27.36 18.83 -15.33
N PRO A 97 27.37 19.24 -14.06
CA PRO A 97 28.21 20.35 -13.60
C PRO A 97 29.67 20.22 -14.00
N TYR A 98 30.27 19.06 -13.76
CA TYR A 98 31.68 18.78 -14.02
C TYR A 98 32.09 18.69 -15.51
N THR A 99 31.14 18.77 -16.44
CA THR A 99 31.43 18.69 -17.89
C THR A 99 31.80 20.04 -18.52
N HIS A 100 31.73 21.12 -17.73
CA HIS A 100 32.17 22.45 -18.17
C HIS A 100 33.61 22.67 -17.73
N ASP A 101 34.51 22.68 -18.70
CA ASP A 101 35.95 22.86 -18.46
C ASP A 101 36.24 24.21 -17.80
N GLY A 102 37.08 24.19 -16.78
CA GLY A 102 37.47 25.37 -15.99
C GLY A 102 36.43 25.84 -14.97
N SER A 103 35.24 25.25 -14.93
CA SER A 103 34.22 25.61 -13.94
C SER A 103 34.61 25.21 -12.52
N ILE A 104 34.10 25.94 -11.51
CA ILE A 104 34.29 25.56 -10.10
C ILE A 104 33.78 24.15 -9.80
N PHE A 105 32.72 23.71 -10.50
CA PHE A 105 32.12 22.39 -10.32
C PHE A 105 33.06 21.28 -10.78
N GLN A 106 33.79 21.51 -11.88
CA GLN A 106 34.82 20.57 -12.33
C GLN A 106 35.93 20.46 -11.28
N GLN A 107 36.43 21.59 -10.78
CA GLN A 107 37.49 21.60 -9.76
C GLN A 107 37.08 20.82 -8.50
N TYR A 108 35.86 21.06 -7.99
CA TYR A 108 35.34 20.34 -6.82
C TYR A 108 35.18 18.83 -7.09
N TRP A 109 34.69 18.46 -8.28
CA TRP A 109 34.54 17.08 -8.70
C TRP A 109 35.89 16.35 -8.80
N GLU A 110 36.93 17.02 -9.28
CA GLU A 110 38.28 16.45 -9.37
C GLU A 110 38.89 16.19 -8.00
N MET A 111 38.67 17.09 -7.03
CA MET A 111 39.13 16.93 -5.65
C MET A 111 38.45 15.75 -4.94
N LEU A 112 37.22 15.41 -5.32
CA LEU A 112 36.37 14.43 -4.64
C LEU A 112 36.34 13.06 -5.35
N GLY A 113 37.37 12.74 -6.12
CA GLY A 113 37.56 11.39 -6.68
C GLY A 113 36.84 11.12 -8.01
N LYS A 114 36.39 12.17 -8.72
CA LYS A 114 35.89 12.10 -10.10
C LYS A 114 34.74 11.11 -10.32
N HIS A 115 33.76 11.10 -9.44
CA HIS A 115 32.58 10.23 -9.58
C HIS A 115 31.81 10.49 -10.88
N THR A 116 31.75 9.51 -11.77
CA THR A 116 31.06 9.63 -13.07
C THR A 116 29.65 9.08 -13.03
N GLU A 117 28.75 9.70 -13.78
CA GLU A 117 27.35 9.29 -13.97
C GLU A 117 27.05 9.24 -15.47
N SER A 118 26.35 8.20 -15.94
CA SER A 118 26.14 7.95 -17.37
C SER A 118 25.07 8.84 -18.02
N ASP A 119 24.14 9.38 -17.22
CA ASP A 119 22.91 10.01 -17.72
C ASP A 119 22.92 11.55 -17.62
N LYS A 120 21.97 12.20 -18.32
CA LYS A 120 21.62 13.63 -18.20
C LYS A 120 21.45 14.06 -16.73
N SER A 121 21.78 15.32 -16.43
CA SER A 121 21.84 15.82 -15.04
C SER A 121 20.47 16.09 -14.43
N PHE A 122 19.54 16.66 -15.20
CA PHE A 122 18.25 17.10 -14.71
C PHE A 122 17.12 16.12 -15.10
N PRO A 123 16.23 15.76 -14.16
CA PRO A 123 16.35 15.92 -12.71
C PRO A 123 17.26 14.82 -12.11
N SER A 124 17.68 15.01 -10.86
CA SER A 124 18.52 14.04 -10.16
C SER A 124 17.76 12.75 -9.85
N GLY A 125 18.05 11.67 -10.59
CA GLY A 125 17.42 10.36 -10.38
C GLY A 125 17.70 9.74 -9.00
N HIS A 126 18.88 9.99 -8.42
CA HIS A 126 19.20 9.57 -7.04
C HIS A 126 18.26 10.27 -6.05
N MET A 127 18.07 11.58 -6.22
CA MET A 127 17.18 12.35 -5.36
C MET A 127 15.71 11.98 -5.60
N THR A 128 15.29 11.74 -6.85
CA THR A 128 13.96 11.22 -7.17
C THR A 128 13.68 9.92 -6.43
N ALA A 129 14.59 8.95 -6.52
CA ALA A 129 14.42 7.65 -5.89
C ALA A 129 14.37 7.77 -4.36
N ALA A 130 15.29 8.54 -3.76
CA ALA A 130 15.32 8.76 -2.32
C ALA A 130 14.04 9.47 -1.85
N MET A 131 13.62 10.56 -2.50
CA MET A 131 12.42 11.29 -2.12
C MET A 131 11.15 10.45 -2.31
N ALA A 132 11.03 9.70 -3.41
CA ALA A 132 9.88 8.83 -3.66
C ALA A 132 9.74 7.75 -2.57
N ALA A 133 10.84 7.08 -2.24
CA ALA A 133 10.87 6.08 -1.18
C ALA A 133 10.58 6.69 0.19
N SER A 134 11.23 7.81 0.51
CA SER A 134 11.07 8.47 1.81
C SER A 134 9.67 9.02 2.01
N LEU A 135 9.05 9.60 0.98
CA LEU A 135 7.68 10.08 1.05
C LEU A 135 6.67 8.92 1.13
N ALA A 136 6.91 7.81 0.42
CA ALA A 136 6.10 6.60 0.54
C ALA A 136 6.09 6.05 1.97
N VAL A 137 7.26 5.99 2.62
CA VAL A 137 7.38 5.60 4.03
C VAL A 137 6.72 6.65 4.93
N PHE A 138 6.92 7.94 4.64
CA PHE A 138 6.36 9.03 5.43
C PHE A 138 4.83 8.97 5.50
N LEU A 139 4.18 8.77 4.36
CA LEU A 139 2.72 8.72 4.23
C LEU A 139 2.10 7.46 4.84
N ARG A 140 2.86 6.36 4.95
CA ARG A 140 2.41 5.10 5.57
C ARG A 140 2.75 4.98 7.04
N GLY A 141 3.81 5.65 7.48
CA GLY A 141 4.49 5.45 8.74
C GLY A 141 3.96 6.26 9.93
N ASN A 142 4.44 5.89 11.12
CA ASN A 142 4.34 6.77 12.26
C ASN A 142 5.35 7.94 12.13
N LYS A 143 5.06 9.08 12.77
CA LYS A 143 5.88 10.30 12.62
C LYS A 143 7.38 10.06 12.85
N LYS A 144 7.77 9.15 13.75
CA LYS A 144 9.18 8.86 14.05
C LYS A 144 9.95 8.22 12.87
N VAL A 145 9.42 7.16 12.27
CA VAL A 145 10.05 6.49 11.11
C VAL A 145 9.96 7.38 9.86
N SER A 146 8.88 8.14 9.76
CA SER A 146 8.66 9.09 8.68
C SER A 146 9.75 10.19 8.63
N TRP A 147 10.19 10.71 9.78
CA TRP A 147 11.25 11.74 9.83
C TRP A 147 12.63 11.20 9.44
N THR A 148 12.98 9.98 9.85
CA THR A 148 14.29 9.40 9.48
C THR A 148 14.39 9.15 7.97
N ALA A 149 13.29 8.78 7.34
CA ALA A 149 13.22 8.64 5.90
C ALA A 149 13.44 9.99 5.18
N LEU A 150 12.80 11.06 5.63
CA LEU A 150 13.03 12.40 5.06
C LEU A 150 14.46 12.90 5.29
N LEU A 151 15.07 12.58 6.43
CA LEU A 151 16.48 12.88 6.68
C LEU A 151 17.40 12.15 5.70
N PHE A 152 17.08 10.91 5.34
CA PHE A 152 17.80 10.18 4.29
C PHE A 152 17.69 10.88 2.92
N ALA A 153 16.50 11.37 2.54
CA ALA A 153 16.33 12.12 1.30
C ALA A 153 17.14 13.43 1.32
N LEU A 154 17.16 14.14 2.45
CA LEU A 154 18.00 15.34 2.62
C LEU A 154 19.50 15.00 2.47
N ALA A 155 19.96 13.95 3.16
CA ALA A 155 21.34 13.48 3.06
C ALA A 155 21.71 13.07 1.62
N MET A 156 20.78 12.45 0.90
CA MET A 156 20.95 12.15 -0.53
C MET A 156 21.15 13.43 -1.34
N GLY A 157 20.28 14.43 -1.19
CA GLY A 157 20.41 15.71 -1.89
C GLY A 157 21.77 16.38 -1.64
N VAL A 158 22.19 16.45 -0.37
CA VAL A 158 23.50 16.97 0.03
C VAL A 158 24.63 16.17 -0.61
N SER A 159 24.56 14.84 -0.57
CA SER A 159 25.56 13.96 -1.19
C SER A 159 25.74 14.25 -2.69
N ARG A 160 24.65 14.46 -3.44
CA ARG A 160 24.71 14.71 -4.88
C ARG A 160 25.34 16.05 -5.26
N ILE A 161 25.14 17.07 -4.42
CA ILE A 161 25.76 18.40 -4.58
C ILE A 161 27.21 18.37 -4.13
N TYR A 162 27.49 17.73 -2.98
CA TYR A 162 28.83 17.60 -2.42
C TYR A 162 29.77 16.93 -3.42
N LEU A 163 29.38 15.79 -3.99
CA LEU A 163 30.17 15.08 -5.01
C LEU A 163 30.23 15.82 -6.36
N SER A 164 29.60 16.99 -6.49
CA SER A 164 29.62 17.86 -7.66
C SER A 164 29.12 17.20 -8.96
N VAL A 165 28.25 16.19 -8.81
CA VAL A 165 27.65 15.43 -9.92
C VAL A 165 26.27 15.94 -10.33
N HIS A 166 25.68 16.84 -9.55
CA HIS A 166 24.41 17.51 -9.83
C HIS A 166 24.41 18.95 -9.34
N TYR A 167 23.67 19.80 -10.06
CA TYR A 167 23.34 21.13 -9.60
C TYR A 167 22.29 21.09 -8.48
N ALA A 168 22.17 22.16 -7.68
CA ALA A 168 21.15 22.24 -6.64
C ALA A 168 19.73 22.21 -7.23
N THR A 169 19.52 22.85 -8.37
CA THR A 169 18.28 22.77 -9.14
C THR A 169 17.96 21.37 -9.65
N ASP A 170 18.96 20.55 -10.01
CA ASP A 170 18.74 19.14 -10.37
C ASP A 170 18.19 18.35 -9.19
N VAL A 171 18.68 18.64 -7.97
CA VAL A 171 18.20 18.05 -6.72
C VAL A 171 16.77 18.49 -6.43
N LEU A 172 16.43 19.77 -6.60
CA LEU A 172 15.05 20.26 -6.47
C LEU A 172 14.10 19.60 -7.47
N GLY A 173 14.53 19.44 -8.73
CA GLY A 173 13.78 18.67 -9.73
C GLY A 173 13.56 17.21 -9.30
N GLY A 174 14.57 16.62 -8.65
CA GLY A 174 14.48 15.29 -8.04
C GLY A 174 13.47 15.24 -6.89
N VAL A 175 13.43 16.26 -6.02
CA VAL A 175 12.42 16.39 -4.96
C VAL A 175 11.01 16.41 -5.55
N ILE A 176 10.78 17.23 -6.59
CA ILE A 176 9.48 17.37 -7.23
C ILE A 176 9.04 16.04 -7.86
N THR A 177 9.88 15.46 -8.72
CA THR A 177 9.56 14.19 -9.41
C THR A 177 9.43 13.02 -8.45
N GLY A 178 10.26 12.95 -7.41
CA GLY A 178 10.14 11.96 -6.35
C GLY A 178 8.85 12.11 -5.55
N SER A 179 8.43 13.36 -5.27
CA SER A 179 7.18 13.63 -4.56
C SER A 179 5.96 13.20 -5.38
N ILE A 180 5.96 13.46 -6.70
CA ILE A 180 4.92 12.95 -7.61
C ILE A 180 4.84 11.42 -7.52
N GLY A 181 5.99 10.73 -7.58
CA GLY A 181 6.07 9.29 -7.39
C GLY A 181 5.50 8.84 -6.04
N GLY A 182 5.92 9.48 -4.95
CA GLY A 182 5.49 9.16 -3.58
C GLY A 182 3.97 9.29 -3.39
N PHE A 183 3.37 10.41 -3.80
CA PHE A 183 1.93 10.62 -3.68
C PHE A 183 1.12 9.68 -4.58
N ALA A 184 1.53 9.50 -5.84
CA ALA A 184 0.86 8.61 -6.77
C ALA A 184 0.95 7.15 -6.32
N GLY A 185 2.14 6.71 -5.88
CA GLY A 185 2.38 5.38 -5.33
C GLY A 185 1.51 5.11 -4.10
N TYR A 186 1.36 6.09 -3.21
CA TYR A 186 0.47 6.02 -2.05
C TYR A 186 -1.01 5.94 -2.44
N ALA A 187 -1.45 6.77 -3.39
CA ALA A 187 -2.83 6.77 -3.86
C ALA A 187 -3.20 5.44 -4.54
N ILE A 188 -2.31 4.88 -5.35
CA ILE A 188 -2.51 3.59 -6.02
C ILE A 188 -2.47 2.45 -5.01
N SER A 189 -1.53 2.46 -4.06
CA SER A 189 -1.43 1.38 -3.07
C SER A 189 -2.63 1.32 -2.12
N ASN A 190 -3.37 2.43 -1.93
CA ASN A 190 -4.66 2.46 -1.24
C ASN A 190 -5.80 1.80 -2.01
N ARG A 191 -5.67 1.60 -3.33
CA ARG A 191 -6.67 0.91 -4.15
C ARG A 191 -6.39 -0.59 -4.31
N ILE A 192 -5.26 -1.07 -3.80
CA ILE A 192 -4.93 -2.50 -3.83
C ILE A 192 -5.79 -3.22 -2.77
N PRO A 193 -6.49 -4.32 -3.13
CA PRO A 193 -7.32 -5.08 -2.20
C PRO A 193 -6.56 -5.54 -0.96
N GLU A 194 -7.22 -5.53 0.21
CA GLU A 194 -6.59 -5.92 1.47
C GLU A 194 -6.11 -7.38 1.48
N SER A 195 -6.74 -8.25 0.69
CA SER A 195 -6.32 -9.64 0.47
C SER A 195 -4.87 -9.75 0.02
N PHE A 196 -4.37 -8.78 -0.76
CA PHE A 196 -2.96 -8.73 -1.16
C PHE A 196 -2.03 -8.50 0.06
N TYR A 197 -2.47 -7.66 1.00
CA TYR A 197 -1.66 -7.29 2.16
C TYR A 197 -1.65 -8.36 3.26
N THR A 198 -2.71 -9.16 3.35
CA THR A 198 -2.89 -10.21 4.36
C THR A 198 -2.45 -11.60 3.90
N ALA A 199 -2.31 -11.85 2.60
CA ALA A 199 -1.88 -13.16 2.06
C ALA A 199 -0.56 -13.67 2.70
N ASP A 200 -0.52 -14.92 3.18
CA ASP A 200 0.77 -15.53 3.55
C ASP A 200 1.47 -16.05 2.29
N PHE A 201 2.75 -15.72 2.17
CA PHE A 201 3.57 -16.33 1.12
C PHE A 201 3.84 -17.81 1.42
N ARG A 202 3.79 -18.22 2.70
CA ARG A 202 3.92 -19.62 3.12
C ARG A 202 2.75 -20.47 2.64
N ASP A 203 1.52 -19.96 2.75
CA ASP A 203 0.32 -20.67 2.27
C ASP A 203 0.39 -20.91 0.75
N TYR A 204 0.95 -19.97 -0.01
CA TYR A 204 1.19 -20.16 -1.44
C TYR A 204 2.24 -21.23 -1.73
N ILE A 205 3.38 -21.22 -1.02
CA ILE A 205 4.41 -22.25 -1.17
C ILE A 205 3.89 -23.63 -0.75
N ASP A 206 3.11 -23.70 0.33
CA ASP A 206 2.55 -24.96 0.83
C ASP A 206 1.48 -25.50 -0.11
N ARG A 207 0.66 -24.62 -0.74
CA ARG A 207 -0.24 -24.99 -1.85
C ARG A 207 0.54 -25.52 -3.06
N LEU A 208 1.67 -24.90 -3.43
CA LEU A 208 2.52 -25.36 -4.53
C LEU A 208 3.20 -26.70 -4.21
N LYS A 209 3.67 -26.90 -2.98
CA LYS A 209 4.24 -28.16 -2.50
C LYS A 209 3.19 -29.27 -2.47
N ALA A 210 1.99 -29.00 -1.97
CA ALA A 210 0.86 -29.93 -1.95
C ALA A 210 0.45 -30.36 -3.37
N LYS A 211 0.46 -29.43 -4.32
CA LYS A 211 0.20 -29.72 -5.74
C LYS A 211 1.31 -30.54 -6.40
N LYS A 212 2.55 -30.43 -5.91
CA LYS A 212 3.71 -31.21 -6.38
C LYS A 212 3.82 -32.60 -5.71
N SER A 213 3.36 -32.74 -4.46
CA SER A 213 3.34 -34.02 -3.73
C SER A 213 2.09 -34.86 -4.03
N GLY A 214 0.99 -34.25 -4.49
CA GLY A 214 -0.26 -34.95 -4.86
C GLY A 214 -0.21 -35.74 -6.19
N GLY A 215 0.98 -35.94 -6.79
CA GLY A 215 1.14 -36.57 -8.10
C GLY A 215 1.37 -38.09 -8.12
N LYS A 216 1.46 -38.78 -6.98
CA LYS A 216 1.64 -40.25 -6.97
C LYS A 216 0.94 -40.94 -5.79
N GLY A 217 -0.25 -41.48 -6.07
CA GLY A 217 -0.66 -42.81 -5.61
C GLY A 217 -1.50 -42.90 -4.33
N ALA A 218 -2.70 -43.47 -4.52
CA ALA A 218 -3.65 -44.06 -3.55
C ALA A 218 -4.41 -43.05 -2.65
N GLY A 219 -5.74 -43.02 -2.59
CA GLY A 219 -6.76 -43.93 -3.09
C GLY A 219 -7.87 -44.09 -2.04
N ARG A 220 -9.07 -43.64 -2.42
CA ARG A 220 -10.42 -43.95 -1.87
C ARG A 220 -10.95 -43.20 -0.64
N SER A 221 -12.13 -42.59 -0.91
CA SER A 221 -13.30 -42.38 -0.02
C SER A 221 -13.14 -41.26 1.02
N THR A 222 -13.71 -40.07 0.88
CA THR A 222 -15.12 -39.75 0.56
C THR A 222 -15.22 -38.43 -0.22
N ALA A 223 -15.17 -38.50 -1.55
CA ALA A 223 -15.46 -37.38 -2.45
C ALA A 223 -16.57 -37.81 -3.42
N ALA A 224 -17.77 -38.02 -2.87
CA ALA A 224 -18.96 -38.32 -3.64
C ALA A 224 -20.20 -37.78 -2.91
N ALA A 225 -20.25 -36.47 -2.67
CA ALA A 225 -21.47 -35.73 -2.33
C ALA A 225 -21.33 -34.18 -2.43
N ALA A 226 -20.40 -33.65 -3.24
CA ALA A 226 -20.40 -32.22 -3.57
C ALA A 226 -20.69 -32.10 -5.06
N ALA A 227 -21.98 -31.88 -5.31
CA ALA A 227 -22.66 -31.89 -6.58
C ALA A 227 -21.98 -31.05 -7.67
N ALA A 228 -22.05 -31.57 -8.89
CA ALA A 228 -21.97 -30.82 -10.12
C ALA A 228 -22.83 -29.55 -10.03
N GLU A 229 -22.21 -28.41 -10.31
CA GLU A 229 -22.91 -27.14 -10.45
C GLU A 229 -23.90 -27.22 -11.62
N PRO A 230 -25.20 -26.93 -11.42
CA PRO A 230 -26.10 -26.68 -12.53
C PRO A 230 -25.89 -25.24 -12.99
N SER A 231 -25.50 -25.08 -14.26
CA SER A 231 -25.61 -23.84 -15.04
C SER A 231 -27.06 -23.49 -15.40
N ASP A 232 -28.03 -23.84 -14.54
CA ASP A 232 -29.46 -23.63 -14.70
C ASP A 232 -29.89 -22.65 -13.60
N GLY A 233 -30.63 -21.59 -13.93
CA GLY A 233 -30.90 -20.43 -13.06
C GLY A 233 -31.76 -20.69 -11.81
N ARG A 234 -31.64 -21.85 -11.16
CA ARG A 234 -32.32 -22.24 -9.93
C ARG A 234 -31.71 -21.54 -8.71
N ARG A 235 -32.59 -20.96 -7.91
CA ARG A 235 -32.28 -20.31 -6.63
C ARG A 235 -31.73 -21.32 -5.62
N ARG A 236 -30.53 -21.07 -5.10
CA ARG A 236 -29.87 -21.91 -4.07
C ARG A 236 -30.36 -21.47 -2.68
N THR A 237 -30.93 -22.40 -1.92
CA THR A 237 -31.38 -22.13 -0.55
C THR A 237 -30.30 -22.55 0.46
N LEU A 238 -29.93 -21.63 1.36
CA LEU A 238 -29.05 -21.86 2.50
C LEU A 238 -29.85 -21.73 3.79
N VAL A 239 -29.54 -22.54 4.79
CA VAL A 239 -30.24 -22.54 6.07
C VAL A 239 -29.24 -22.17 7.17
N ILE A 240 -29.56 -21.12 7.92
CA ILE A 240 -28.87 -20.70 9.13
C ILE A 240 -29.82 -20.99 10.29
N ASP A 241 -29.32 -21.61 11.36
CA ASP A 241 -30.12 -21.90 12.55
C ASP A 241 -29.59 -21.11 13.76
N GLY A 242 -30.41 -20.15 14.23
CA GLY A 242 -30.14 -19.30 15.39
C GLY A 242 -29.99 -20.05 16.71
N ALA A 243 -30.38 -21.32 16.80
CA ALA A 243 -30.08 -22.15 17.95
C ALA A 243 -28.57 -22.44 18.11
N ASN A 244 -27.80 -22.38 17.02
CA ASN A 244 -26.39 -22.78 16.99
C ASN A 244 -25.41 -21.65 17.36
N PHE A 245 -25.88 -20.42 17.56
CA PHE A 245 -25.04 -19.29 17.96
C PHE A 245 -25.81 -18.27 18.80
N SER A 246 -25.08 -17.55 19.64
CA SER A 246 -25.57 -16.39 20.41
C SER A 246 -24.59 -15.22 20.36
N THR A 247 -23.55 -15.31 19.52
CA THR A 247 -22.50 -14.30 19.39
C THR A 247 -22.16 -14.06 17.93
N MET A 248 -21.59 -12.90 17.63
CA MET A 248 -21.14 -12.55 16.28
C MET A 248 -20.11 -13.55 15.74
N ASP A 249 -19.17 -13.99 16.57
CA ASP A 249 -18.17 -15.00 16.18
C ASP A 249 -18.83 -16.37 15.89
N GLY A 250 -19.93 -16.69 16.59
CA GLY A 250 -20.76 -17.87 16.29
C GLY A 250 -21.44 -17.75 14.93
N LEU A 251 -22.11 -16.63 14.68
CA LEU A 251 -22.77 -16.34 13.41
C LEU A 251 -21.78 -16.41 12.24
N PHE A 252 -20.62 -15.76 12.38
CA PHE A 252 -19.61 -15.75 11.32
C PHE A 252 -19.03 -17.13 11.03
N ARG A 253 -18.82 -17.96 12.05
CA ARG A 253 -18.43 -19.37 11.85
C ARG A 253 -19.48 -20.15 11.07
N GLU A 254 -20.76 -19.89 11.30
CA GLU A 254 -21.84 -20.54 10.58
C GLU A 254 -21.87 -20.11 9.10
N PHE A 255 -21.68 -18.83 8.80
CA PHE A 255 -21.49 -18.36 7.42
C PHE A 255 -20.26 -19.00 6.76
N ASN A 256 -19.13 -19.07 7.46
CA ASN A 256 -17.94 -19.71 6.93
C ASN A 256 -18.17 -21.19 6.60
N ARG A 257 -18.92 -21.90 7.45
CA ARG A 257 -19.31 -23.29 7.22
C ARG A 257 -20.23 -23.44 6.01
N LEU A 258 -21.23 -22.57 5.86
CA LEU A 258 -22.22 -22.65 4.78
C LEU A 258 -21.64 -22.36 3.39
N PHE A 259 -20.64 -21.48 3.33
CA PHE A 259 -20.01 -21.06 2.08
C PHE A 259 -18.65 -21.76 1.83
N ASP A 260 -18.29 -22.75 2.64
CA ASP A 260 -17.00 -23.46 2.59
C ASP A 260 -15.82 -22.49 2.49
N VAL A 261 -15.84 -21.49 3.38
CA VAL A 261 -14.87 -20.41 3.42
C VAL A 261 -13.64 -20.90 4.18
N GLY A 262 -12.49 -20.87 3.53
CA GLY A 262 -11.23 -21.26 4.14
C GLY A 262 -10.84 -20.34 5.30
N PRO A 263 -9.94 -20.78 6.20
CA PRO A 263 -9.52 -20.00 7.36
C PRO A 263 -8.94 -18.61 7.01
N ASP A 264 -8.38 -18.45 5.81
CA ASP A 264 -7.78 -17.19 5.33
C ASP A 264 -8.82 -16.16 4.83
N GLU A 265 -10.01 -16.63 4.47
CA GLU A 265 -11.12 -15.84 3.92
C GLU A 265 -12.27 -15.72 4.92
N ALA A 266 -12.07 -16.25 6.13
CA ALA A 266 -13.09 -16.37 7.15
C ALA A 266 -13.75 -15.02 7.42
N VAL A 267 -15.06 -14.99 7.30
CA VAL A 267 -15.90 -13.90 7.80
C VAL A 267 -15.59 -13.72 9.28
N HIS A 268 -15.28 -12.49 9.67
CA HIS A 268 -14.96 -12.10 11.05
C HIS A 268 -15.42 -10.66 11.36
N SER A 269 -16.13 -10.02 10.43
CA SER A 269 -16.69 -8.67 10.55
C SER A 269 -17.93 -8.54 9.66
N LEU A 270 -18.73 -7.50 9.89
CA LEU A 270 -19.87 -7.18 9.01
C LEU A 270 -19.42 -6.83 7.59
N ASP A 271 -18.26 -6.17 7.45
CA ASP A 271 -17.69 -5.87 6.12
C ASP A 271 -17.28 -7.14 5.39
N ALA A 272 -16.65 -8.11 6.07
CA ALA A 272 -16.31 -9.41 5.48
C ALA A 272 -17.56 -10.22 5.11
N LEU A 273 -18.63 -10.11 5.89
CA LEU A 273 -19.92 -10.73 5.57
C LEU A 273 -20.54 -10.07 4.33
N ASN A 274 -20.46 -8.74 4.23
CA ASN A 274 -20.90 -7.99 3.05
C ASN A 274 -20.13 -8.43 1.80
N ASP A 275 -18.81 -8.57 1.89
CA ASP A 275 -17.97 -9.01 0.78
C ASP A 275 -18.27 -10.46 0.37
N LEU A 276 -18.54 -11.34 1.32
CA LEU A 276 -18.97 -12.71 1.04
C LEU A 276 -20.27 -12.71 0.22
N LEU A 277 -21.28 -12.00 0.69
CA LEU A 277 -22.63 -11.97 0.09
C LEU A 277 -22.64 -11.22 -1.25
N GLY A 278 -21.78 -10.22 -1.42
CA GLY A 278 -21.60 -9.49 -2.68
C GLY A 278 -20.72 -10.20 -3.70
N GLY A 279 -20.29 -11.44 -3.45
CA GLY A 279 -19.45 -12.22 -4.37
C GLY A 279 -17.97 -11.83 -4.39
N GLY A 280 -17.53 -10.89 -3.54
CA GLY A 280 -16.15 -10.41 -3.45
C GLY A 280 -15.14 -11.47 -3.00
N ILE A 281 -15.60 -12.53 -2.32
CA ILE A 281 -14.78 -13.68 -1.90
C ILE A 281 -14.76 -14.80 -2.97
N GLY A 282 -15.48 -14.64 -4.09
CA GLY A 282 -15.49 -15.61 -5.20
C GLY A 282 -16.20 -16.94 -4.89
N LYS A 283 -16.94 -17.02 -3.78
CA LYS A 283 -17.73 -18.19 -3.36
C LYS A 283 -19.16 -18.20 -3.92
N ILE A 284 -19.60 -17.07 -4.47
CA ILE A 284 -20.91 -16.89 -5.09
C ILE A 284 -20.69 -16.58 -6.57
N PRO A 285 -21.10 -17.45 -7.50
CA PRO A 285 -20.99 -17.18 -8.93
C PRO A 285 -21.76 -15.92 -9.35
N ALA A 286 -21.22 -15.16 -10.31
CA ALA A 286 -21.88 -14.00 -10.89
C ALA A 286 -23.31 -14.33 -11.36
N GLY A 287 -24.31 -13.58 -10.88
CA GLY A 287 -25.72 -13.80 -11.23
C GLY A 287 -26.42 -14.92 -10.44
N ALA A 288 -25.77 -15.55 -9.45
CA ALA A 288 -26.42 -16.52 -8.57
C ALA A 288 -27.60 -15.89 -7.80
N ARG A 289 -28.69 -16.65 -7.68
CA ARG A 289 -29.83 -16.32 -6.82
C ARG A 289 -29.75 -17.12 -5.53
N LEU A 290 -29.62 -16.44 -4.41
CA LEU A 290 -29.50 -17.05 -3.08
C LEU A 290 -30.75 -16.76 -2.25
N HIS A 291 -31.15 -17.75 -1.47
CA HIS A 291 -32.21 -17.60 -0.48
C HIS A 291 -31.72 -18.12 0.86
N ILE A 292 -31.61 -17.25 1.85
CA ILE A 292 -31.22 -17.63 3.20
C ILE A 292 -32.48 -17.77 4.05
N ARG A 293 -32.67 -18.95 4.62
CA ARG A 293 -33.68 -19.21 5.65
C ARG A 293 -32.99 -19.15 7.00
N TRP A 294 -33.43 -18.25 7.86
CA TRP A 294 -32.89 -18.09 9.21
C TRP A 294 -33.89 -18.66 10.21
N LEU A 295 -33.67 -19.92 10.59
CA LEU A 295 -34.47 -20.61 11.60
C LEU A 295 -34.13 -20.09 13.01
N ASN A 296 -35.08 -20.15 13.94
CA ASN A 296 -34.90 -19.65 15.31
C ASN A 296 -34.42 -18.18 15.30
N SER A 297 -34.98 -17.40 14.38
CA SER A 297 -34.64 -16.00 14.17
C SER A 297 -35.04 -15.11 15.34
N GLU A 298 -36.11 -15.45 16.07
CA GLU A 298 -36.52 -14.73 17.30
C GLU A 298 -35.48 -14.84 18.43
N LYS A 299 -34.90 -16.02 18.66
CA LYS A 299 -33.76 -16.16 19.57
C LYS A 299 -32.58 -15.29 19.13
N SER A 300 -32.30 -15.25 17.82
CA SER A 300 -31.24 -14.39 17.27
C SER A 300 -31.56 -12.90 17.42
N ARG A 301 -32.83 -12.51 17.37
CA ARG A 301 -33.31 -11.15 17.61
C ARG A 301 -33.04 -10.72 19.05
N GLU A 302 -33.27 -11.62 20.02
CA GLU A 302 -32.91 -11.40 21.42
C GLU A 302 -31.39 -11.31 21.62
N ASP A 303 -30.64 -12.30 21.10
CA ASP A 303 -29.19 -12.37 21.23
C ASP A 303 -28.47 -11.17 20.60
N PHE A 304 -28.99 -10.64 19.48
CA PHE A 304 -28.43 -9.50 18.74
C PHE A 304 -29.20 -8.19 18.95
N GLY A 305 -29.94 -8.07 20.05
CA GLY A 305 -30.66 -6.84 20.43
C GLY A 305 -29.74 -5.70 20.90
N TYR A 306 -30.29 -4.71 21.61
CA TYR A 306 -29.54 -3.53 22.05
C TYR A 306 -28.34 -3.85 22.94
N GLY A 307 -28.42 -4.86 23.80
CA GLY A 307 -27.30 -5.28 24.65
C GLY A 307 -26.07 -5.67 23.84
N ALA A 308 -26.24 -6.54 22.83
CA ALA A 308 -25.15 -6.90 21.92
C ALA A 308 -24.70 -5.73 21.03
N THR A 309 -25.63 -4.87 20.63
CA THR A 309 -25.36 -3.66 19.82
C THR A 309 -24.43 -2.69 20.56
N VAL A 310 -24.67 -2.46 21.86
CA VAL A 310 -23.82 -1.63 22.71
C VAL A 310 -22.42 -2.23 22.81
N ILE A 311 -22.31 -3.53 23.11
CA ILE A 311 -21.01 -4.22 23.19
C ILE A 311 -20.25 -4.13 21.86
N TYR A 312 -20.96 -4.25 20.74
CA TYR A 312 -20.39 -4.13 19.41
C TYR A 312 -19.82 -2.73 19.15
N TYR A 313 -20.58 -1.67 19.43
CA TYR A 313 -20.12 -0.29 19.27
C TYR A 313 -18.99 0.08 20.21
N GLU A 314 -18.97 -0.40 21.45
CA GLU A 314 -17.85 -0.19 22.37
C GLU A 314 -16.54 -0.82 21.84
N LYS A 315 -16.62 -2.03 21.26
CA LYS A 315 -15.47 -2.68 20.62
C LYS A 315 -14.99 -1.88 19.40
N LEU A 316 -15.91 -1.38 18.58
CA LEU A 316 -15.57 -0.55 17.42
C LEU A 316 -14.93 0.78 17.84
N LEU A 317 -15.48 1.45 18.86
CA LEU A 317 -15.00 2.75 19.32
C LEU A 317 -13.52 2.70 19.76
N ARG A 318 -13.11 1.60 20.41
CA ARG A 318 -11.71 1.35 20.81
C ARG A 318 -10.73 1.26 19.63
N ARG A 319 -11.22 0.90 18.44
CA ARG A 319 -10.39 0.66 17.25
C ARG A 319 -10.59 1.69 16.14
N CYS A 320 -11.66 2.48 16.20
CA CYS A 320 -12.01 3.41 15.15
C CYS A 320 -11.05 4.62 15.09
N HIS A 321 -10.85 5.13 13.86
CA HIS A 321 -10.04 6.32 13.60
C HIS A 321 -10.64 7.56 14.31
N PRO A 322 -9.83 8.52 14.80
CA PRO A 322 -10.32 9.71 15.50
C PRO A 322 -11.46 10.46 14.79
N ASN A 323 -11.39 10.61 13.47
CA ASN A 323 -12.42 11.29 12.67
C ASN A 323 -13.81 10.59 12.71
N ASN A 324 -13.86 9.29 12.99
CA ASN A 324 -15.11 8.53 13.06
C ASN A 324 -15.63 8.41 14.50
N ARG A 325 -14.85 8.81 15.51
CA ARG A 325 -15.25 8.70 16.93
C ARG A 325 -16.54 9.44 17.25
N PRO A 326 -16.76 10.71 16.83
CA PRO A 326 -18.00 11.42 17.17
C PRO A 326 -19.25 10.69 16.67
N ARG A 327 -19.19 10.16 15.44
CA ARG A 327 -20.28 9.36 14.86
C ARG A 327 -20.49 8.06 15.63
N MET A 328 -19.42 7.36 16.00
CA MET A 328 -19.53 6.10 16.75
C MET A 328 -20.02 6.30 18.18
N GLU A 329 -19.64 7.42 18.82
CA GLU A 329 -20.14 7.81 20.14
C GLU A 329 -21.64 8.12 20.11
N ALA A 330 -22.12 8.80 19.06
CA ALA A 330 -23.55 9.04 18.85
C ALA A 330 -24.34 7.72 18.71
N LEU A 331 -23.87 6.82 17.84
CA LEU A 331 -24.50 5.50 17.64
C LEU A 331 -24.50 4.65 18.93
N LEU A 332 -23.41 4.70 19.70
CA LEU A 332 -23.34 4.04 21.01
C LEU A 332 -24.33 4.65 22.00
N ALA A 333 -24.50 5.97 22.00
CA ALA A 333 -25.43 6.66 22.87
C ALA A 333 -26.89 6.34 22.52
N GLU A 334 -27.24 6.30 21.24
CA GLU A 334 -28.55 5.84 20.73
C GLU A 334 -28.84 4.41 21.17
N ALA A 335 -27.91 3.48 20.92
CA ALA A 335 -28.10 2.08 21.31
C ALA A 335 -28.27 1.89 22.82
N ARG A 336 -27.59 2.70 23.65
CA ARG A 336 -27.76 2.68 25.12
C ARG A 336 -29.12 3.18 25.58
N ARG A 337 -29.79 4.03 24.80
CA ARG A 337 -31.17 4.47 25.06
C ARG A 337 -32.22 3.51 24.51
N GLY A 338 -31.81 2.45 23.81
CA GLY A 338 -32.74 1.58 23.09
C GLY A 338 -33.33 2.25 21.86
N GLU A 339 -32.55 3.13 21.22
CA GLU A 339 -32.91 3.85 19.99
C GLU A 339 -31.99 3.42 18.83
N GLY A 340 -32.50 3.57 17.61
CA GLY A 340 -31.77 3.22 16.39
C GLY A 340 -31.85 1.73 16.03
N GLU A 341 -31.07 1.31 15.04
CA GLU A 341 -31.07 -0.09 14.60
C GLU A 341 -30.23 -1.00 15.50
N THR A 342 -30.80 -2.14 15.85
CA THR A 342 -30.11 -3.26 16.52
C THR A 342 -29.15 -3.96 15.57
N LEU A 343 -28.23 -4.76 16.14
CA LEU A 343 -27.33 -5.60 15.37
C LEU A 343 -28.10 -6.65 14.54
N PHE A 344 -29.22 -7.17 15.07
CA PHE A 344 -30.11 -8.05 14.33
C PHE A 344 -30.66 -7.38 13.06
N GLU A 345 -31.22 -6.17 13.18
CA GLU A 345 -31.75 -5.42 12.03
C GLU A 345 -30.68 -5.08 11.00
N LYS A 346 -29.46 -4.76 11.47
CA LYS A 346 -28.33 -4.55 10.56
C LYS A 346 -27.96 -5.81 9.79
N LEU A 347 -27.96 -6.96 10.45
CA LEU A 347 -27.66 -8.24 9.82
C LEU A 347 -28.73 -8.63 8.80
N THR A 348 -30.01 -8.50 9.14
CA THR A 348 -31.10 -8.82 8.21
C THR A 348 -31.11 -7.88 7.01
N ALA A 349 -30.90 -6.57 7.22
CA ALA A 349 -30.76 -5.59 6.15
C ALA A 349 -29.55 -5.90 5.26
N LEU A 350 -28.42 -6.32 5.84
CA LEU A 350 -27.23 -6.70 5.09
C LEU A 350 -27.49 -7.93 4.20
N ILE A 351 -28.18 -8.94 4.72
CA ILE A 351 -28.46 -10.18 3.99
C ILE A 351 -29.54 -9.99 2.92
N ALA A 352 -30.51 -9.11 3.16
CA ALA A 352 -31.64 -8.87 2.25
C ALA A 352 -31.35 -7.82 1.15
N ARG A 353 -30.12 -7.30 1.07
CA ARG A 353 -29.73 -6.31 0.05
C ARG A 353 -29.76 -6.89 -1.37
N THR A 354 -30.29 -6.11 -2.30
CA THR A 354 -30.46 -6.45 -3.72
C THR A 354 -29.51 -5.67 -4.66
N ASP A 355 -28.60 -4.85 -4.12
CA ASP A 355 -27.79 -3.88 -4.86
C ASP A 355 -26.41 -4.41 -5.33
N THR A 356 -26.04 -5.65 -5.00
CA THR A 356 -24.68 -6.20 -5.21
C THR A 356 -24.51 -7.07 -6.47
N GLY A 357 -25.46 -7.07 -7.41
CA GLY A 357 -25.38 -7.89 -8.63
C GLY A 357 -25.70 -9.39 -8.43
N HIS A 358 -26.11 -9.77 -7.22
CA HIS A 358 -26.63 -11.09 -6.85
C HIS A 358 -28.00 -10.93 -6.16
N ASP A 359 -28.97 -11.78 -6.50
CA ASP A 359 -30.32 -11.76 -5.91
C ASP A 359 -30.31 -12.58 -4.62
N CYS A 360 -30.02 -11.95 -3.49
CA CYS A 360 -30.06 -12.57 -2.16
C CYS A 360 -31.36 -12.20 -1.45
N THR A 361 -32.12 -13.20 -1.01
CA THR A 361 -33.39 -13.04 -0.29
C THR A 361 -33.32 -13.71 1.09
N LEU A 362 -34.05 -13.17 2.07
CA LEU A 362 -34.05 -13.65 3.45
C LEU A 362 -35.47 -14.01 3.91
N SER A 363 -35.62 -15.18 4.51
CA SER A 363 -36.82 -15.57 5.29
C SER A 363 -36.43 -15.79 6.74
N LEU A 364 -37.19 -15.15 7.65
CA LEU A 364 -37.04 -15.31 9.09
C LEU A 364 -38.11 -16.29 9.56
N GLU A 365 -37.69 -17.35 10.27
CA GLU A 365 -38.54 -18.42 10.78
C GLU A 365 -38.31 -18.71 12.26
#